data_AF-A0A0U1QNX4-F1
#
_entry.id   AF-A0A0U1QNX4-F1
#
_cell.length_a   1.000
_cell.length_b   1.000
_cell.length_c   1.000
_cell.angle_alpha   90.00
_cell.angle_beta   90.00
_cell.angle_gamma   90.00
#
_symmetry.space_group_name_H-M   'P 1'
#
loop_
_entity.id
_entity.type
_entity.pdbx_description
1 polymer ?
#
loop_
_entity_poly.entity_id
_entity_poly.type
_entity_poly.pdbx_seq_one_letter_code
_entity_poly.pdbx_strand_id
1 'polypeptide(L)'
;MPNIVSFKFNPSELKLNKFIDFYAYCTQWNQNIYVYGNNEAHKVRRLSELLSFILFSHDHECLIVIEGSGINETKNYISKHLSGVQTA
;
A
#
# COMPACT_ATOMS: atom_id res chain seq x y z
N MET A 1 12.06 7.98 -15.30
CA MET A 1 12.34 7.97 -13.84
C MET A 1 11.44 6.92 -13.22
N PRO A 2 11.89 6.14 -12.21
CA PRO A 2 11.05 5.11 -11.63
C PRO A 2 9.86 5.76 -10.94
N ASN A 3 8.69 5.70 -11.57
CA ASN A 3 7.41 6.17 -11.05
C ASN A 3 6.78 5.10 -10.15
N ILE A 4 7.61 4.29 -9.49
CA ILE A 4 7.18 3.17 -8.68
C ILE A 4 7.85 3.24 -7.30
N VAL A 5 7.08 2.96 -6.25
CA VAL A 5 7.58 2.63 -4.92
C VAL A 5 6.90 1.34 -4.47
N SER A 6 7.64 0.46 -3.83
CA SER A 6 7.07 -0.72 -3.19
C SER A 6 7.58 -0.86 -1.76
N PHE A 7 6.76 -1.48 -0.92
CA PHE A 7 7.13 -1.76 0.45
C PHE A 7 6.41 -3.00 0.97
N LYS A 8 7.15 -3.75 1.79
CA LYS A 8 6.62 -4.88 2.55
C LYS A 8 5.96 -4.39 3.82
N PHE A 9 4.90 -5.07 4.23
CA PHE A 9 4.20 -4.80 5.47
C PHE A 9 3.54 -6.07 6.03
N ASN A 10 3.39 -6.11 7.34
CA ASN A 10 2.56 -7.11 8.02
C ASN A 10 1.20 -6.45 8.36
N PRO A 11 0.07 -6.91 7.79
CA PRO A 11 -1.23 -6.32 8.06
C PRO A 11 -1.59 -6.29 9.55
N SER A 12 -1.16 -7.29 10.33
CA SER A 12 -1.41 -7.36 11.78
C SER A 12 -0.71 -6.27 12.60
N GLU A 13 0.35 -5.67 12.07
CA GLU A 13 1.15 -4.64 12.76
C GLU A 13 0.64 -3.21 12.48
N LEU A 14 -0.24 -3.04 11.50
CA LEU A 14 -0.73 -1.74 11.06
C LEU A 14 -2.22 -1.57 11.33
N LYS A 15 -2.59 -0.41 11.89
CA LYS A 15 -3.99 -0.08 12.16
C LYS A 15 -4.74 0.11 10.83
N LEU A 16 -5.95 -0.45 10.73
CA LEU A 16 -6.79 -0.39 9.52
C LEU A 16 -6.99 1.05 9.00
N ASN A 17 -7.16 2.02 9.90
CA ASN A 17 -7.35 3.42 9.53
C ASN A 17 -6.14 4.00 8.76
N LYS A 18 -4.92 3.51 9.01
CA LYS A 18 -3.73 3.95 8.27
C LYS A 18 -3.78 3.55 6.80
N PHE A 19 -4.38 2.41 6.48
CA PHE A 19 -4.58 1.98 5.10
C PHE A 19 -5.67 2.78 4.39
N ILE A 20 -6.70 3.22 5.11
CA ILE A 20 -7.73 4.12 4.58
C ILE A 20 -7.09 5.47 4.22
N ASP A 21 -6.33 6.05 5.14
CA ASP A 21 -5.63 7.33 4.92
C ASP A 21 -4.63 7.20 3.74
N PHE A 22 -3.86 6.11 3.71
CA PHE A 22 -2.93 5.81 2.63
C PHE A 22 -3.61 5.68 1.26
N TYR A 23 -4.74 4.96 1.19
CA TYR A 23 -5.50 4.82 -0.06
C TYR A 23 -6.02 6.17 -0.57
N ALA A 24 -6.59 6.98 0.33
CA ALA A 24 -7.07 8.31 0.00
C ALA A 24 -5.93 9.20 -0.54
N TYR A 25 -4.77 9.14 0.11
CA TYR A 25 -3.56 9.85 -0.33
C TYR A 25 -3.15 9.43 -1.76
N CYS A 26 -2.95 8.14 -2.02
CA CYS A 26 -2.58 7.66 -3.36
C CYS A 26 -3.62 8.02 -4.43
N THR A 27 -4.91 7.97 -4.09
CA THR A 27 -6.00 8.35 -5.00
C THR A 27 -5.94 9.83 -5.38
N GLN A 28 -5.60 10.72 -4.45
CA GLN A 28 -5.43 12.15 -4.72
C GLN A 28 -4.35 12.42 -5.79
N TRP A 29 -3.30 11.59 -5.82
CA TRP A 29 -2.20 11.69 -6.79
C TRP A 29 -2.45 10.93 -8.10
N ASN A 30 -3.66 10.37 -8.28
CA ASN A 30 -4.02 9.50 -9.40
C ASN A 30 -3.05 8.32 -9.58
N GLN A 31 -2.60 7.73 -8.45
CA GLN A 31 -1.68 6.61 -8.44
C GLN A 31 -2.42 5.27 -8.51
N ASN A 32 -1.80 4.32 -9.20
CA ASN A 32 -2.21 2.94 -9.18
C ASN A 32 -1.65 2.25 -7.92
N ILE A 33 -2.50 1.48 -7.24
CA ILE A 33 -2.12 0.65 -6.10
C ILE A 33 -2.24 -0.81 -6.53
N TYR A 34 -1.19 -1.59 -6.30
CA TYR A 34 -1.19 -3.04 -6.46
C TYR A 34 -0.82 -3.67 -5.12
N VAL A 35 -1.49 -4.77 -4.80
CA VAL A 35 -1.19 -5.60 -3.63
C VAL A 35 -0.73 -6.97 -4.09
N TYR A 36 0.26 -7.52 -3.43
CA TYR A 36 0.75 -8.87 -3.65
C TYR A 36 0.77 -9.63 -2.31
N GLY A 37 0.11 -10.79 -2.32
CA GLY A 37 -0.01 -11.69 -1.19
C GLY A 37 -0.63 -13.01 -1.67
N ASN A 38 -0.38 -14.10 -0.95
CA ASN A 38 -0.88 -15.44 -1.32
C ASN A 38 -0.55 -15.84 -2.78
N ASN A 39 0.67 -15.52 -3.24
CA ASN A 39 1.17 -15.79 -4.59
C ASN A 39 0.44 -15.09 -5.75
N GLU A 40 -0.42 -14.11 -5.47
CA GLU A 40 -1.15 -13.37 -6.51
C GLU A 40 -0.96 -11.85 -6.39
N ALA A 41 -0.96 -11.17 -7.53
CA ALA A 41 -0.94 -9.71 -7.63
C ALA A 41 -2.30 -9.19 -8.08
N HIS A 42 -2.84 -8.21 -7.34
CA HIS A 42 -4.14 -7.61 -7.63
C HIS A 42 -4.03 -6.09 -7.69
N LYS A 43 -4.59 -5.48 -8.74
CA LYS A 43 -4.73 -4.02 -8.83
C LYS A 43 -5.93 -3.58 -8.01
N VAL A 44 -5.71 -2.70 -7.04
CA VAL A 44 -6.76 -2.12 -6.21
C VAL A 44 -7.41 -0.97 -6.98
N ARG A 45 -8.72 -1.08 -7.21
CA ARG A 45 -9.56 -0.05 -7.84
C ARG A 45 -10.48 0.67 -6.86
N ARG A 46 -10.78 0.02 -5.73
CA ARG A 46 -11.69 0.53 -4.70
C ARG A 46 -11.10 0.30 -3.32
N LEU A 47 -11.40 1.19 -2.38
CA LEU A 47 -10.98 1.03 -0.98
C LEU A 47 -11.41 -0.34 -0.40
N SER A 48 -12.62 -0.80 -0.73
CA SER A 48 -13.12 -2.11 -0.28
C SER A 48 -12.23 -3.28 -0.69
N GLU A 49 -11.58 -3.21 -1.85
CA GLU A 49 -10.68 -4.26 -2.33
C GLU A 49 -9.40 -4.28 -1.49
N LEU A 50 -8.84 -3.11 -1.18
CA LEU A 50 -7.67 -2.99 -0.29
C LEU A 50 -7.99 -3.50 1.12
N LEU A 51 -9.13 -3.08 1.69
CA LEU A 51 -9.53 -3.51 3.03
C LEU A 51 -9.78 -5.01 3.10
N SER A 52 -10.43 -5.59 2.07
CA SER A 52 -10.63 -7.04 1.98
C SER A 52 -9.28 -7.76 1.95
N PHE A 53 -8.33 -7.30 1.13
CA PHE A 53 -6.99 -7.87 1.07
C PHE A 53 -6.28 -7.85 2.43
N ILE A 54 -6.32 -6.73 3.15
CA ILE A 54 -5.69 -6.59 4.47
C ILE A 54 -6.32 -7.56 5.48
N LEU A 55 -7.64 -7.72 5.47
CA LEU A 55 -8.36 -8.61 6.39
C LEU A 55 -8.09 -10.09 6.10
N PHE A 56 -8.01 -10.48 4.82
CA PHE A 56 -7.75 -11.87 4.44
C PHE A 56 -6.28 -12.28 4.52
N SER A 57 -5.36 -11.32 4.43
CA SER A 57 -3.92 -11.57 4.50
C SER A 57 -3.35 -11.26 5.89
N HIS A 58 -4.19 -11.15 6.92
CA HIS A 58 -3.84 -10.61 8.24
C HIS A 58 -2.54 -11.18 8.84
N ASP A 59 -2.31 -12.48 8.65
CA ASP A 59 -1.21 -13.23 9.28
C ASP A 59 0.00 -13.44 8.37
N HIS A 60 0.05 -12.80 7.19
CA HIS A 60 1.11 -13.00 6.20
C HIS A 60 1.78 -11.69 5.81
N GLU A 61 3.11 -11.72 5.60
CA GLU A 61 3.83 -10.59 5.00
C GLU A 61 3.29 -10.32 3.58
N CYS A 62 2.94 -9.07 3.33
CA CYS A 62 2.37 -8.60 2.07
C CYS A 62 3.27 -7.54 1.43
N LEU A 63 3.11 -7.34 0.12
CA LEU A 63 3.78 -6.29 -0.63
C LEU A 63 2.74 -5.34 -1.23
N ILE A 64 2.94 -4.03 -1.03
CA ILE A 64 2.23 -2.99 -1.79
C ILE A 64 3.19 -2.41 -2.82
N VAL A 65 2.69 -2.21 -4.04
CA VAL A 65 3.38 -1.49 -5.11
C VAL A 65 2.51 -0.32 -5.54
N ILE A 66 3.08 0.87 -5.54
CA ILE A 66 2.45 2.10 -5.99
C ILE A 66 3.12 2.57 -7.27
N GLU A 67 2.32 2.95 -8.25
CA GLU A 67 2.79 3.43 -9.55
C GLU A 67 2.07 4.73 -9.93
N GLY A 68 2.80 5.77 -10.30
CA GLY A 68 2.24 7.02 -10.82
C GLY A 68 3.06 8.26 -10.54
N SER A 69 2.45 9.43 -10.79
CA SER A 69 2.99 10.74 -10.41
C SER A 69 3.06 10.92 -8.89
N GLY A 70 3.93 11.80 -8.40
CA GLY A 70 4.01 12.11 -6.97
C GLY A 70 4.66 11.02 -6.12
N ILE A 71 5.53 10.18 -6.73
CA ILE A 71 6.09 9.02 -6.05
C ILE A 71 7.06 9.39 -4.92
N ASN A 72 7.73 10.54 -5.02
CA ASN A 72 8.64 11.03 -3.98
C ASN A 72 7.86 11.49 -2.75
N GLU A 73 6.75 12.18 -2.97
CA GLU A 73 5.80 12.60 -1.95
C GLU A 73 5.17 11.37 -1.28
N THR A 74 4.91 10.32 -2.05
CA THR A 74 4.37 9.05 -1.53
C THR A 74 5.40 8.30 -0.69
N LYS A 75 6.67 8.25 -1.11
CA LYS A 75 7.78 7.74 -0.29
C LYS A 75 7.87 8.47 1.05
N ASN A 76 7.77 9.80 1.02
CA ASN A 76 7.78 10.62 2.23
C ASN A 76 6.55 10.40 3.12
N TYR A 77 5.38 10.16 2.52
CA TYR A 77 4.18 9.81 3.26
C TYR A 77 4.33 8.46 3.97
N ILE A 78 4.79 7.43 3.23
CA ILE A 78 5.00 6.07 3.76
C ILE A 78 5.96 6.12 4.95
N SER A 79 7.11 6.77 4.82
CA SER A 79 8.11 6.82 5.90
C SER A 79 7.63 7.54 7.17
N LYS A 80 6.72 8.52 7.04
CA LYS A 80 6.16 9.27 8.17
C LYS A 80 4.97 8.58 8.84
N HIS A 81 4.16 7.86 8.09
CA HIS A 81 2.83 7.44 8.54
C HIS A 81 2.64 5.92 8.66
N LEU A 82 3.49 5.13 8.01
CA LEU A 82 3.45 3.67 8.03
C LEU A 82 4.71 3.12 8.71
N SER A 83 4.80 3.28 10.04
CA SER A 83 5.90 2.71 10.82
C SER A 83 5.91 1.18 10.72
N GLY A 84 7.09 0.59 10.52
CA GLY A 84 7.24 -0.87 10.41
C GLY A 84 7.26 -1.41 8.97
N VAL A 85 7.05 -0.55 7.97
CA VAL A 85 7.20 -0.95 6.56
C VAL A 85 8.65 -0.90 6.10
N GLN A 86 9.06 -1.89 5.29
CA GLN A 86 10.37 -1.91 4.66
C GLN A 86 10.21 -1.61 3.17
N THR A 87 10.75 -0.48 2.70
CA THR A 87 10.79 -0.18 1.27
C THR A 87 11.71 -1.17 0.58
N ALA A 88 11.22 -1.80 -0.49
CA ALA A 88 11.98 -2.77 -1.29
C ALA A 88 12.85 -2.09 -2.36
#